data_AF-A5E0K0-F1
#
_entry.id   AF-A5E0K0-F1
#
_cell.length_a   1.000
_cell.length_b   1.000
_cell.length_c   1.000
_cell.angle_alpha   90.00
_cell.angle_beta   90.00
_cell.angle_gamma   90.00
#
_symmetry.space_group_name_H-M   'P 1'
#
loop_
_entity.id
_entity.type
_entity.pdbx_description
1 polymer ?
#
loop_
_entity_poly.entity_id
_entity_poly.type
_entity_poly.pdbx_seq_one_letter_code
_entity_poly.pdbx_strand_id
1 'polypeptide(L)'
;MEDPLSDLANNLGHIDIEEHEKDIELLQQITVDVDRLFPGEDFFHDLENSNTLHRRRQIVEILYVWAKCNPTVGYKQGLHEILGLVYWNLYKESLNQEGYATNTLSAEEANILNLYNINYICHDAFIIFNKFILSSGIATSFYESETRLADLIEKFNVYLMKVDQFIHYTLSTKLHLESQLWVIRFLRLILLRELGDDLETTMLLWDKLISSEPANCTGPELSHMVELIYFITIHLLIQQKVDIVSSDFSDCLSLLLHYPIPKFPSPTQREAFVNNLFHDSLKLFSKRRHDIKLYEYGVRLNNKYNPGLKISITYRSSSELSDSARSSIDSINSFNNFSVTSRRDSNTERAEKMRFEKKRLEMRLKKKAQLMIKP
;
A
#
# COMPACT_ATOMS: atom_id res chain seq x y z
N MET A 1 -62.00 4.46 10.90
CA MET A 1 -61.05 3.39 10.58
C MET A 1 -60.15 3.96 9.52
N GLU A 2 -58.90 4.28 9.88
CA GLU A 2 -57.87 4.60 8.89
C GLU A 2 -57.68 3.38 7.99
N ASP A 3 -57.59 3.61 6.68
CA ASP A 3 -57.41 2.56 5.69
C ASP A 3 -55.95 2.07 5.73
N PRO A 4 -55.68 0.85 6.22
CA PRO A 4 -54.33 0.33 6.36
C PRO A 4 -53.58 0.20 5.02
N LEU A 5 -54.27 0.26 3.87
CA LEU A 5 -53.63 0.26 2.56
C LEU A 5 -53.08 1.64 2.15
N SER A 6 -53.68 2.72 2.67
CA SER A 6 -53.20 4.09 2.41
C SER A 6 -51.85 4.37 3.08
N ASP A 7 -51.66 3.85 4.30
CA ASP A 7 -50.39 3.96 5.01
C ASP A 7 -49.29 3.10 4.37
N LEU A 8 -49.65 1.94 3.81
CA LEU A 8 -48.71 1.10 3.10
C LEU A 8 -48.25 1.76 1.78
N ALA A 9 -49.16 2.37 1.02
CA ALA A 9 -48.83 3.07 -0.23
C ALA A 9 -47.96 4.32 0.00
N ASN A 10 -48.25 5.10 1.06
CA ASN A 10 -47.44 6.25 1.44
C ASN A 10 -46.04 5.83 1.93
N ASN A 11 -45.94 4.75 2.71
CA ASN A 11 -44.66 4.22 3.15
C ASN A 11 -43.86 3.62 1.99
N LEU A 12 -44.49 2.90 1.06
CA LEU A 12 -43.85 2.38 -0.15
C LEU A 12 -43.30 3.52 -1.03
N GLY A 13 -44.09 4.56 -1.26
CA GLY A 13 -43.64 5.74 -2.02
C GLY A 13 -42.49 6.48 -1.34
N HIS A 14 -42.48 6.57 0.00
CA HIS A 14 -41.38 7.18 0.75
C HIS A 14 -40.10 6.35 0.70
N ILE A 15 -40.21 5.02 0.77
CA ILE A 15 -39.07 4.09 0.66
C ILE A 15 -38.45 4.15 -0.74
N ASP A 16 -39.28 4.18 -1.79
CA ASP A 16 -38.80 4.29 -3.18
C ASP A 16 -38.10 5.63 -3.44
N ILE A 17 -38.56 6.73 -2.84
CA ILE A 17 -37.91 8.05 -2.94
C ILE A 17 -36.56 8.04 -2.22
N GLU A 18 -36.49 7.51 -1.00
CA GLU A 18 -35.23 7.43 -0.24
C GLU A 18 -34.17 6.54 -0.91
N GLU A 19 -34.58 5.41 -1.49
CA GLU A 19 -33.66 4.55 -2.24
C GLU A 19 -33.17 5.25 -3.52
N HIS A 20 -34.06 5.95 -4.22
CA HIS A 20 -33.70 6.72 -5.39
C HIS A 20 -32.71 7.86 -5.08
N GLU A 21 -32.91 8.59 -3.98
CA GLU A 21 -31.99 9.63 -3.53
C GLU A 21 -30.60 9.07 -3.21
N LYS A 22 -30.52 7.92 -2.51
CA LYS A 22 -29.25 7.23 -2.23
C LYS A 22 -28.53 6.79 -3.49
N ASP A 23 -29.27 6.31 -4.50
CA ASP A 23 -28.68 5.92 -5.78
C ASP A 23 -28.15 7.13 -6.56
N ILE A 24 -28.84 8.27 -6.51
CA ILE A 24 -28.35 9.53 -7.09
C ILE A 24 -27.06 9.99 -6.39
N GLU A 25 -27.04 10.00 -5.05
CA GLU A 25 -25.85 10.39 -4.27
C GLU A 25 -24.65 9.49 -4.57
N LEU A 26 -24.87 8.17 -4.63
CA LEU A 26 -23.86 7.19 -4.99
C LEU A 26 -23.30 7.44 -6.40
N LEU A 27 -24.17 7.64 -7.39
CA LEU A 27 -23.75 7.93 -8.77
C LEU A 27 -22.98 9.25 -8.87
N GLN A 28 -23.43 10.29 -8.18
CA GLN A 28 -22.75 11.58 -8.13
C GLN A 28 -21.35 11.44 -7.53
N GLN A 29 -21.23 10.74 -6.40
CA GLN A 29 -19.94 10.48 -5.76
C GLN A 29 -18.98 9.74 -6.70
N ILE A 30 -19.44 8.63 -7.31
CA ILE A 30 -18.62 7.83 -8.23
C ILE A 30 -18.20 8.68 -9.44
N THR A 31 -19.11 9.45 -10.01
CA THR A 31 -18.81 10.31 -11.18
C THR A 31 -17.73 11.32 -10.85
N VAL A 32 -17.89 12.05 -9.75
CA VAL A 32 -16.94 13.08 -9.29
C VAL A 32 -15.54 12.51 -8.99
N ASP A 33 -15.47 11.26 -8.57
CA ASP A 33 -14.22 10.54 -8.35
C ASP A 33 -13.59 10.06 -9.67
N VAL A 34 -14.37 9.49 -10.58
CA VAL A 34 -13.92 9.07 -11.93
C VAL A 34 -13.45 10.27 -12.77
N ASP A 35 -14.05 11.44 -12.58
CA ASP A 35 -13.63 12.68 -13.23
C ASP A 35 -12.19 13.10 -12.90
N ARG A 36 -11.66 12.64 -11.76
CA ARG A 36 -10.31 12.93 -11.23
C ARG A 36 -9.34 11.75 -11.39
N LEU A 37 -9.74 10.71 -12.10
CA LEU A 37 -8.98 9.48 -12.27
C LEU A 37 -7.71 9.69 -13.13
N PHE A 38 -6.53 9.54 -12.50
CA PHE A 38 -5.20 9.63 -13.15
C PHE A 38 -4.98 10.93 -13.94
N PRO A 39 -4.90 12.08 -13.24
CA PRO A 39 -4.71 13.38 -13.89
C PRO A 39 -3.44 13.39 -14.74
N GLY A 40 -3.58 13.84 -15.99
CA GLY A 40 -2.49 13.88 -16.97
C GLY A 40 -2.44 12.70 -17.94
N GLU A 41 -3.24 11.66 -17.72
CA GLU A 41 -3.38 10.55 -18.67
C GLU A 41 -4.46 10.87 -19.72
N ASP A 42 -4.05 11.09 -20.97
CA ASP A 42 -4.95 11.38 -22.10
C ASP A 42 -6.04 10.30 -22.27
N PHE A 43 -5.72 9.06 -21.90
CA PHE A 43 -6.68 7.95 -21.90
C PHE A 43 -7.94 8.23 -21.07
N PHE A 44 -7.85 9.04 -20.00
CA PHE A 44 -8.98 9.42 -19.15
C PHE A 44 -9.42 10.87 -19.34
N HIS A 45 -8.59 11.72 -19.94
CA HIS A 45 -8.79 13.18 -19.96
C HIS A 45 -8.87 13.85 -21.33
N ASP A 46 -8.62 13.14 -22.44
CA ASP A 46 -8.82 13.69 -23.79
C ASP A 46 -10.32 13.83 -24.10
N LEU A 47 -10.90 14.98 -23.73
CA LEU A 47 -12.33 15.28 -23.89
C LEU A 47 -12.74 15.52 -25.35
N GLU A 48 -11.79 15.75 -26.26
CA GLU A 48 -12.07 15.87 -27.70
C GLU A 48 -12.40 14.49 -28.31
N ASN A 49 -11.92 13.42 -27.67
CA ASN A 49 -12.17 12.05 -28.07
C ASN A 49 -13.44 11.49 -27.40
N SER A 50 -14.47 11.20 -28.21
CA SER A 50 -15.73 10.61 -27.74
C SER A 50 -15.55 9.29 -26.98
N ASN A 51 -14.49 8.54 -27.28
CA ASN A 51 -14.19 7.30 -26.58
C ASN A 51 -13.79 7.57 -25.11
N THR A 52 -13.18 8.70 -24.78
CA THR A 52 -12.80 9.03 -23.39
C THR A 52 -14.02 9.15 -22.49
N LEU A 53 -15.05 9.88 -22.95
CA LEU A 53 -16.31 9.97 -22.23
C LEU A 53 -16.99 8.61 -22.10
N HIS A 54 -16.95 7.80 -23.16
CA HIS A 54 -17.49 6.44 -23.16
C HIS A 54 -16.79 5.55 -22.11
N ARG A 55 -15.46 5.54 -22.08
CA ARG A 55 -14.67 4.76 -21.10
C ARG A 55 -14.98 5.18 -19.66
N ARG A 56 -15.04 6.49 -19.38
CA ARG A 56 -15.39 7.01 -18.05
C ARG A 56 -16.79 6.59 -17.63
N ARG A 57 -17.76 6.68 -18.53
CA ARG A 57 -19.13 6.19 -18.29
C ARG A 57 -19.14 4.70 -17.95
N GLN A 58 -18.42 3.88 -18.69
CA GLN A 58 -18.31 2.44 -18.40
C GLN A 58 -17.72 2.17 -17.01
N ILE A 59 -16.67 2.90 -16.60
CA ILE A 59 -16.08 2.78 -15.26
C ILE A 59 -17.10 3.15 -14.17
N VAL A 60 -17.87 4.24 -14.36
CA VAL A 60 -18.95 4.64 -13.44
C VAL A 60 -20.01 3.54 -13.33
N GLU A 61 -20.48 3.01 -14.46
CA GLU A 61 -21.49 1.96 -14.52
C GLU A 61 -21.02 0.69 -13.79
N ILE A 62 -19.76 0.26 -14.02
CA ILE A 62 -19.17 -0.90 -13.35
C ILE A 62 -19.10 -0.69 -11.84
N LEU A 63 -18.63 0.47 -11.36
CA LEU A 63 -18.52 0.76 -9.92
C LEU A 63 -19.89 0.83 -9.26
N TYR A 64 -20.86 1.43 -9.93
CA TYR A 64 -22.23 1.52 -9.43
C TYR A 64 -22.83 0.13 -9.25
N VAL A 65 -22.79 -0.70 -10.30
CA VAL A 65 -23.29 -2.08 -10.25
C VAL A 65 -22.54 -2.88 -9.19
N TRP A 66 -21.21 -2.74 -9.13
CA TRP A 66 -20.39 -3.45 -8.13
C TRP A 66 -20.77 -3.07 -6.69
N ALA A 67 -21.01 -1.79 -6.42
CA ALA A 67 -21.43 -1.32 -5.11
C ALA A 67 -22.80 -1.86 -4.70
N LYS A 68 -23.77 -1.89 -5.63
CA LYS A 68 -25.10 -2.48 -5.39
C LYS A 68 -25.04 -4.00 -5.21
N CYS A 69 -24.14 -4.69 -5.89
CA CYS A 69 -23.90 -6.13 -5.70
C CYS A 69 -23.18 -6.46 -4.39
N ASN A 70 -22.43 -5.52 -3.81
CA ASN A 70 -21.60 -5.73 -2.61
C ASN A 70 -21.93 -4.73 -1.50
N PRO A 71 -23.18 -4.70 -0.97
CA PRO A 71 -23.63 -3.64 -0.06
C PRO A 71 -22.89 -3.61 1.28
N THR A 72 -22.31 -4.73 1.72
CA THR A 72 -21.50 -4.81 2.95
C THR A 72 -20.26 -3.91 2.86
N VAL A 73 -19.64 -3.81 1.69
CA VAL A 73 -18.49 -2.94 1.46
C VAL A 73 -18.95 -1.58 0.92
N GLY A 74 -19.85 -1.61 -0.06
CA GLY A 74 -20.32 -0.44 -0.79
C GLY A 74 -19.20 0.25 -1.57
N TYR A 75 -19.55 1.37 -2.22
CA TYR A 75 -18.53 2.21 -2.83
C TYR A 75 -17.74 2.98 -1.77
N LYS A 76 -16.41 3.03 -1.95
CA LYS A 76 -15.49 3.81 -1.14
C LYS A 76 -14.52 4.53 -2.07
N GLN A 77 -14.20 5.77 -1.73
CA GLN A 77 -13.20 6.56 -2.47
C GLN A 77 -11.88 5.77 -2.57
N GLY A 78 -11.30 5.77 -3.77
CA GLY A 78 -10.11 5.00 -4.14
C GLY A 78 -10.40 3.72 -4.94
N LEU A 79 -11.60 3.13 -4.82
CA LEU A 79 -11.99 1.97 -5.64
C LEU A 79 -12.01 2.30 -7.14
N HIS A 80 -12.33 3.55 -7.49
CA HIS A 80 -12.28 4.03 -8.87
C HIS A 80 -10.87 4.02 -9.46
N GLU A 81 -9.83 4.24 -8.66
CA GLU A 81 -8.44 4.19 -9.12
C GLU A 81 -8.00 2.74 -9.36
N ILE A 82 -8.43 1.82 -8.47
CA ILE A 82 -8.15 0.40 -8.65
C ILE A 82 -8.83 -0.13 -9.92
N LEU A 83 -10.14 0.13 -10.07
CA LEU A 83 -10.85 -0.27 -11.28
C LEU A 83 -10.28 0.43 -12.51
N GLY A 84 -9.93 1.71 -12.41
CA GLY A 84 -9.34 2.47 -13.50
C GLY A 84 -8.08 1.81 -14.06
N LEU A 85 -7.18 1.34 -13.19
CA LEU A 85 -5.97 0.65 -13.62
C LEU A 85 -6.27 -0.70 -14.28
N VAL A 86 -7.17 -1.49 -13.70
CA VAL A 86 -7.63 -2.78 -14.27
C VAL A 86 -8.26 -2.57 -15.64
N TYR A 87 -9.19 -1.63 -15.73
CA TYR A 87 -9.90 -1.29 -16.96
C TYR A 87 -8.92 -0.83 -18.04
N TRP A 88 -7.95 0.02 -17.69
CA TRP A 88 -6.95 0.50 -18.66
C TRP A 88 -6.10 -0.63 -19.24
N ASN A 89 -5.64 -1.57 -18.41
CA ASN A 89 -4.87 -2.72 -18.87
C ASN A 89 -5.70 -3.60 -19.81
N LEU A 90 -6.92 -3.97 -19.41
CA LEU A 90 -7.80 -4.78 -20.25
C LEU A 90 -8.13 -4.08 -21.57
N TYR A 91 -8.34 -2.76 -21.54
CA TYR A 91 -8.61 -2.00 -22.75
C TYR A 91 -7.42 -2.00 -23.73
N LYS A 92 -6.18 -1.90 -23.22
CA LYS A 92 -4.96 -1.95 -24.07
C LYS A 92 -4.80 -3.30 -24.78
N GLU A 93 -5.27 -4.37 -24.17
CA GLU A 93 -5.20 -5.73 -24.73
C GLU A 93 -6.43 -6.06 -25.59
N SER A 94 -7.48 -5.26 -25.52
CA SER A 94 -8.72 -5.47 -26.25
C SER A 94 -8.58 -5.16 -27.74
N LEU A 95 -9.28 -5.95 -28.55
CA LEU A 95 -9.30 -5.90 -30.00
C LEU A 95 -10.73 -5.60 -30.48
N ASN A 96 -10.84 -4.72 -31.47
CA ASN A 96 -12.07 -4.64 -32.27
C ASN A 96 -12.04 -5.80 -33.28
N GLN A 97 -13.03 -6.69 -33.20
CA GLN A 97 -13.12 -7.83 -34.09
C GLN A 97 -13.58 -7.47 -35.51
N GLU A 98 -14.02 -6.23 -35.75
CA GLU A 98 -14.37 -5.68 -37.06
C GLU A 98 -13.13 -5.60 -37.96
N GLY A 99 -12.89 -6.67 -38.73
CA GLY A 99 -11.75 -6.75 -39.67
C GLY A 99 -11.06 -8.11 -39.70
N TYR A 100 -11.33 -8.99 -38.73
CA TYR A 100 -10.83 -10.37 -38.76
C TYR A 100 -11.72 -11.24 -39.65
N ALA A 101 -11.16 -11.83 -40.70
CA ALA A 101 -11.86 -12.77 -41.56
C ALA A 101 -12.12 -14.08 -40.78
N THR A 102 -13.32 -14.23 -40.23
CA THR A 102 -13.75 -15.39 -39.43
C THR A 102 -13.63 -16.73 -40.17
N ASN A 103 -13.60 -16.70 -41.51
CA ASN A 103 -13.54 -17.88 -42.37
C ASN A 103 -12.14 -18.50 -42.51
N THR A 104 -11.07 -17.82 -42.05
CA THR A 104 -9.68 -18.32 -42.11
C THR A 104 -9.12 -18.72 -40.75
N LEU A 105 -9.89 -18.52 -39.68
CA LEU A 105 -9.45 -18.79 -38.31
C LEU A 105 -9.84 -20.21 -37.90
N SER A 106 -8.94 -20.89 -37.21
CA SER A 106 -9.27 -22.10 -36.46
C SER A 106 -10.23 -21.78 -35.32
N ALA A 107 -10.92 -22.81 -34.80
CA ALA A 107 -11.80 -22.64 -33.65
C ALA A 107 -11.06 -22.13 -32.40
N GLU A 108 -9.79 -22.50 -32.23
CA GLU A 108 -8.95 -22.03 -31.13
C GLU A 108 -8.61 -20.55 -31.26
N GLU A 109 -8.22 -20.09 -32.45
CA GLU A 109 -7.95 -18.67 -32.71
C GLU A 109 -9.21 -17.81 -32.54
N ALA A 110 -10.37 -18.31 -32.97
CA ALA A 110 -11.65 -17.62 -32.74
C ALA A 110 -11.98 -17.49 -31.24
N ASN A 111 -11.71 -18.52 -30.45
CA ASN A 111 -11.88 -18.46 -28.99
C ASN A 111 -10.90 -17.45 -28.35
N ILE A 112 -9.64 -17.44 -28.78
CA ILE A 112 -8.65 -16.48 -28.29
C ILE A 112 -9.09 -15.05 -28.63
N LEU A 113 -9.54 -14.78 -29.86
CA LEU A 113 -10.03 -13.46 -30.25
C LEU A 113 -11.27 -13.03 -29.45
N ASN A 114 -12.13 -13.97 -29.06
CA ASN A 114 -13.28 -13.69 -28.21
C ASN A 114 -12.89 -13.28 -26.79
N LEU A 115 -11.77 -13.76 -26.26
CA LEU A 115 -11.26 -13.35 -24.95
C LEU A 115 -10.83 -11.88 -24.90
N TYR A 116 -10.44 -11.30 -26.04
CA TYR A 116 -9.99 -9.91 -26.14
C TYR A 116 -11.03 -9.01 -26.82
N ASN A 117 -12.31 -9.39 -26.87
CA ASN A 117 -13.32 -8.62 -27.58
C ASN A 117 -13.70 -7.35 -26.81
N ILE A 118 -13.41 -6.18 -27.38
CA ILE A 118 -13.69 -4.88 -26.75
C ILE A 118 -15.16 -4.68 -26.36
N ASN A 119 -16.10 -5.34 -27.02
CA ASN A 119 -17.53 -5.25 -26.69
C ASN A 119 -17.87 -5.86 -25.33
N TYR A 120 -17.01 -6.75 -24.81
CA TYR A 120 -17.19 -7.39 -23.51
C TYR A 120 -16.34 -6.77 -22.39
N ILE A 121 -15.61 -5.68 -22.67
CA ILE A 121 -14.69 -5.03 -21.72
C ILE A 121 -15.33 -4.71 -20.38
N CYS A 122 -16.59 -4.26 -20.35
CA CYS A 122 -17.29 -3.96 -19.10
C CYS A 122 -17.55 -5.22 -18.27
N HIS A 123 -17.90 -6.32 -18.92
CA HIS A 123 -18.16 -7.59 -18.26
C HIS A 123 -16.86 -8.17 -17.69
N ASP A 124 -15.80 -8.15 -18.49
CA ASP A 124 -14.48 -8.65 -18.07
C ASP A 124 -13.91 -7.81 -16.93
N ALA A 125 -13.96 -6.48 -17.06
CA ALA A 125 -13.52 -5.56 -16.01
C ALA A 125 -14.32 -5.74 -14.72
N PHE A 126 -15.65 -5.90 -14.79
CA PHE A 126 -16.47 -6.18 -13.61
C PHE A 126 -16.07 -7.49 -12.92
N ILE A 127 -15.95 -8.59 -13.68
CA ILE A 127 -15.63 -9.92 -13.13
C ILE A 127 -14.23 -9.91 -12.51
N ILE A 128 -13.24 -9.37 -13.23
CA ILE A 128 -11.85 -9.30 -12.77
C ILE A 128 -11.76 -8.42 -11.54
N PHE A 129 -12.34 -7.22 -11.55
CA PHE A 129 -12.34 -6.30 -10.41
C PHE A 129 -13.03 -6.92 -9.19
N ASN A 130 -14.21 -7.51 -9.38
CA ASN A 130 -14.95 -8.15 -8.29
C ASN A 130 -14.15 -9.30 -7.67
N LYS A 131 -13.57 -10.17 -8.50
CA LYS A 131 -12.74 -11.27 -8.02
C LYS A 131 -11.48 -10.76 -7.33
N PHE A 132 -10.80 -9.77 -7.92
CA PHE A 132 -9.60 -9.18 -7.38
C PHE A 132 -9.85 -8.57 -6.00
N ILE A 133 -10.85 -7.70 -5.84
CA ILE A 133 -11.15 -7.01 -4.58
C ILE A 133 -11.62 -7.98 -3.48
N LEU A 134 -12.49 -8.93 -3.82
CA LEU A 134 -13.08 -9.84 -2.82
C LEU A 134 -12.15 -11.00 -2.46
N SER A 135 -11.54 -11.67 -3.45
CA SER A 135 -10.75 -12.89 -3.20
C SER A 135 -9.35 -12.60 -2.65
N SER A 136 -8.77 -11.43 -2.92
CA SER A 136 -7.47 -11.00 -2.35
C SER A 136 -7.57 -10.59 -0.88
N GLY A 137 -8.76 -10.55 -0.30
CA GLY A 137 -8.99 -10.02 1.05
C GLY A 137 -8.81 -8.50 1.17
N ILE A 138 -8.60 -7.76 0.07
CA ILE A 138 -8.51 -6.29 0.07
C ILE A 138 -9.79 -5.66 0.61
N ALA A 139 -10.95 -6.07 0.09
CA ALA A 139 -12.24 -5.50 0.52
C ALA A 139 -12.43 -5.67 2.03
N THR A 140 -12.28 -6.92 2.50
CA THR A 140 -12.53 -7.27 3.90
C THR A 140 -11.50 -6.65 4.84
N SER A 141 -10.27 -6.43 4.37
CA SER A 141 -9.19 -5.88 5.19
C SER A 141 -9.19 -4.36 5.24
N PHE A 142 -9.44 -3.67 4.13
CA PHE A 142 -9.19 -2.22 4.04
C PHE A 142 -10.44 -1.35 3.86
N TYR A 143 -11.58 -1.94 3.49
CA TYR A 143 -12.78 -1.20 3.09
C TYR A 143 -14.04 -1.55 3.88
N GLU A 144 -14.22 -2.81 4.29
CA GLU A 144 -15.44 -3.29 4.95
C GLU A 144 -15.61 -2.71 6.37
N SER A 145 -14.51 -2.55 7.12
CA SER A 145 -14.56 -2.07 8.50
C SER A 145 -13.38 -1.17 8.87
N GLU A 146 -13.67 0.02 9.38
CA GLU A 146 -12.67 0.96 9.90
C GLU A 146 -11.96 0.42 11.15
N THR A 147 -12.65 -0.36 11.99
CA THR A 147 -12.02 -0.98 13.16
C THR A 147 -11.01 -2.04 12.75
N ARG A 148 -11.36 -2.86 11.75
CA ARG A 148 -10.43 -3.84 11.18
C ARG A 148 -9.24 -3.16 10.50
N LEU A 149 -9.47 -2.08 9.75
CA LEU A 149 -8.38 -1.30 9.17
C LEU A 149 -7.44 -0.75 10.25
N ALA A 150 -7.97 -0.21 11.36
CA ALA A 150 -7.17 0.27 12.48
C ALA A 150 -6.31 -0.86 13.09
N ASP A 151 -6.90 -2.03 13.34
CA ASP A 151 -6.16 -3.21 13.86
C ASP A 151 -5.03 -3.65 12.92
N LEU A 152 -5.27 -3.56 11.60
CA LEU A 152 -4.28 -3.88 10.59
C LEU A 152 -3.14 -2.86 10.52
N ILE A 153 -3.43 -1.57 10.72
CA ILE A 153 -2.41 -0.52 10.83
C ILE A 153 -1.55 -0.73 12.09
N GLU A 154 -2.16 -1.15 13.20
CA GLU A 154 -1.41 -1.54 14.40
C GLU A 154 -0.52 -2.77 14.14
N LYS A 155 -1.04 -3.78 13.43
CA LYS A 155 -0.24 -4.95 13.01
C LYS A 155 0.92 -4.53 12.10
N PHE A 156 0.68 -3.60 11.17
CA PHE A 156 1.72 -2.99 10.34
C PHE A 156 2.80 -2.31 11.19
N ASN A 157 2.42 -1.48 12.18
CA ASN A 157 3.36 -0.82 13.08
C ASN A 157 4.22 -1.83 13.86
N VAL A 158 3.64 -2.94 14.29
CA VAL A 158 4.38 -4.04 14.94
C VAL A 158 5.42 -4.64 13.98
N TYR A 159 5.08 -4.90 12.72
CA TYR A 159 6.04 -5.38 11.74
C TYR A 159 7.12 -4.34 11.45
N LEU A 160 6.75 -3.06 11.28
CA LEU A 160 7.71 -1.98 11.07
C LEU A 160 8.70 -1.90 12.24
N MET A 161 8.23 -1.96 13.48
CA MET A 161 9.09 -1.99 14.66
C MET A 161 10.07 -3.18 14.67
N LYS A 162 9.61 -4.36 14.25
CA LYS A 162 10.42 -5.58 14.19
C LYS A 162 11.47 -5.54 13.07
N VAL A 163 11.13 -4.96 11.92
CA VAL A 163 12.03 -4.85 10.76
C VAL A 163 13.00 -3.70 10.94
N ASP A 164 12.52 -2.52 11.34
CA ASP A 164 13.30 -1.30 11.52
C ASP A 164 12.79 -0.46 12.70
N GLN A 165 13.36 -0.72 13.88
CA GLN A 165 12.99 -0.01 15.11
C GLN A 165 13.28 1.50 15.04
N PHE A 166 14.22 1.95 14.20
CA PHE A 166 14.64 3.34 14.16
C PHE A 166 13.68 4.20 13.33
N ILE A 167 13.21 3.67 12.19
CA ILE A 167 12.12 4.30 11.41
C ILE A 167 10.87 4.37 12.29
N HIS A 168 10.48 3.26 12.93
CA HIS A 168 9.34 3.23 13.84
C HIS A 168 9.45 4.27 14.95
N TYR A 169 10.60 4.35 15.63
CA TYR A 169 10.82 5.35 16.68
C TYR A 169 10.73 6.79 16.15
N THR A 170 11.28 7.04 14.96
CA THR A 170 11.26 8.36 14.33
C THR A 170 9.82 8.79 14.07
N LEU A 171 9.04 7.96 13.38
CA LEU A 171 7.64 8.27 13.05
C LEU A 171 6.80 8.42 14.33
N SER A 172 6.81 7.42 15.21
CA SER A 172 5.86 7.37 16.33
C SER A 172 6.26 8.23 17.54
N THR A 173 7.55 8.32 17.87
CA THR A 173 8.02 8.95 19.12
C THR A 173 8.71 10.29 18.89
N LYS A 174 9.55 10.43 17.86
CA LYS A 174 10.22 11.70 17.57
C LYS A 174 9.27 12.69 16.92
N LEU A 175 8.53 12.24 15.90
CA LEU A 175 7.65 13.10 15.11
C LEU A 175 6.21 13.10 15.59
N HIS A 176 5.80 12.10 16.40
CA HIS A 176 4.39 11.88 16.75
C HIS A 176 3.48 11.78 15.52
N LEU A 177 4.00 11.22 14.43
CA LEU A 177 3.28 11.03 13.19
C LEU A 177 2.50 9.71 13.25
N GLU A 178 1.19 9.82 13.41
CA GLU A 178 0.30 8.67 13.46
C GLU A 178 0.24 7.97 12.10
N SER A 179 0.45 6.65 12.09
CA SER A 179 0.46 5.86 10.85
C SER A 179 -0.84 5.94 10.07
N GLN A 180 -1.96 6.17 10.75
CA GLN A 180 -3.28 6.34 10.11
C GLN A 180 -3.31 7.48 9.10
N LEU A 181 -2.55 8.56 9.32
CA LEU A 181 -2.58 9.75 8.45
C LEU A 181 -2.03 9.51 7.04
N TRP A 182 -1.21 8.46 6.86
CA TRP A 182 -0.52 8.22 5.59
C TRP A 182 -0.64 6.76 5.11
N VAL A 183 -0.57 5.77 6.01
CA VAL A 183 -0.62 4.33 5.65
C VAL A 183 -1.97 3.95 5.04
N ILE A 184 -3.07 4.58 5.49
CA ILE A 184 -4.43 4.24 4.99
C ILE A 184 -4.47 4.30 3.47
N ARG A 185 -3.86 5.33 2.87
CA ARG A 185 -3.80 5.50 1.42
C ARG A 185 -2.96 4.42 0.74
N PHE A 186 -1.78 4.11 1.29
CA PHE A 186 -0.87 3.08 0.77
C PHE A 186 -1.56 1.71 0.71
N LEU A 187 -2.33 1.39 1.76
CA LEU A 187 -3.05 0.12 1.86
C LEU A 187 -4.27 0.08 0.96
N ARG A 188 -5.15 1.10 1.05
CA ARG A 188 -6.38 1.14 0.25
C ARG A 188 -6.09 1.16 -1.24
N LEU A 189 -5.13 1.98 -1.67
CA LEU A 189 -4.77 2.08 -3.09
C LEU A 189 -3.71 1.05 -3.53
N ILE A 190 -3.32 0.09 -2.68
CA ILE A 190 -2.38 -0.98 -3.05
C ILE A 190 -1.10 -0.40 -3.68
N LEU A 191 -0.57 0.67 -3.05
CA LEU A 191 0.62 1.41 -3.45
C LEU A 191 0.55 2.12 -4.82
N LEU A 192 -0.64 2.24 -5.40
CA LEU A 192 -0.84 2.84 -6.73
C LEU A 192 -0.30 4.26 -6.85
N ARG A 193 -0.42 5.09 -5.79
CA ARG A 193 0.08 6.48 -5.81
C ARG A 193 1.53 6.59 -5.37
N GLU A 194 2.04 5.57 -4.70
CA GLU A 194 3.36 5.52 -4.09
C GLU A 194 4.41 4.98 -5.05
N LEU A 195 3.99 4.28 -6.09
CA LEU A 195 4.83 3.84 -7.21
C LEU A 195 4.91 4.86 -8.36
N GLY A 196 4.47 6.09 -8.09
CA GLY A 196 4.60 7.24 -8.98
C GLY A 196 3.48 7.33 -10.01
N ASP A 197 3.56 8.36 -10.86
CA ASP A 197 2.57 8.60 -11.92
C ASP A 197 2.66 7.55 -13.05
N ASP A 198 3.76 6.80 -13.10
CA ASP A 198 3.98 5.72 -14.03
C ASP A 198 3.21 4.46 -13.61
N LEU A 199 1.95 4.42 -14.03
CA LEU A 199 1.00 3.34 -13.79
C LEU A 199 1.54 1.95 -14.19
N GLU A 200 2.46 1.85 -15.16
CA GLU A 200 3.06 0.58 -15.57
C GLU A 200 3.91 -0.05 -14.44
N THR A 201 4.57 0.78 -13.62
CA THR A 201 5.31 0.30 -12.45
C THR A 201 4.38 -0.38 -11.45
N THR A 202 3.20 0.20 -11.22
CA THR A 202 2.17 -0.38 -10.36
C THR A 202 1.63 -1.69 -10.94
N MET A 203 1.35 -1.74 -12.24
CA MET A 203 0.86 -2.94 -12.92
C MET A 203 1.83 -4.11 -12.74
N LEU A 204 3.13 -3.90 -12.98
CA LEU A 204 4.16 -4.92 -12.79
C LEU A 204 4.24 -5.42 -11.34
N LEU A 205 3.99 -4.56 -10.35
CA LEU A 205 3.92 -4.99 -8.96
C LEU A 205 2.66 -5.81 -8.69
N TRP A 206 1.51 -5.38 -9.22
CA TRP A 206 0.24 -6.06 -9.05
C TRP A 206 0.25 -7.46 -9.65
N ASP A 207 0.86 -7.66 -10.82
CA ASP A 207 1.07 -9.00 -11.41
C ASP A 207 1.78 -9.93 -10.43
N LYS A 208 2.81 -9.43 -9.75
CA LYS A 208 3.57 -10.21 -8.76
C LYS A 208 2.74 -10.49 -7.51
N LEU A 209 1.99 -9.51 -7.01
CA LEU A 209 1.09 -9.67 -5.87
C LEU A 209 0.03 -10.73 -6.17
N ILE A 210 -0.66 -10.62 -7.31
CA ILE A 210 -1.68 -11.57 -7.75
C ILE A 210 -1.07 -12.97 -7.92
N SER A 211 0.11 -13.09 -8.53
CA SER A 211 0.79 -14.38 -8.70
C SER A 211 1.20 -15.06 -7.39
N SER A 212 1.25 -14.29 -6.28
CA SER A 212 1.66 -14.78 -4.96
C SER A 212 0.50 -15.29 -4.11
N GLU A 213 -0.75 -15.03 -4.53
CA GLU A 213 -1.94 -15.52 -3.83
C GLU A 213 -2.09 -17.04 -4.03
N PRO A 214 -2.19 -17.83 -2.94
CA PRO A 214 -2.50 -19.24 -3.04
C PRO A 214 -3.93 -19.43 -3.55
N ALA A 215 -4.13 -20.39 -4.45
CA ALA A 215 -5.45 -20.67 -5.05
C ALA A 215 -6.56 -21.02 -4.03
N ASN A 216 -6.21 -21.45 -2.81
CA ASN A 216 -7.13 -21.98 -1.80
C ASN A 216 -6.95 -21.35 -0.40
N CYS A 217 -6.95 -20.02 -0.31
CA CYS A 217 -6.99 -19.34 1.00
C CYS A 217 -8.42 -19.22 1.53
N THR A 218 -8.96 -20.31 2.09
CA THR A 218 -10.24 -20.32 2.83
C THR A 218 -10.01 -20.45 4.34
N GLY A 219 -9.13 -19.61 4.89
CA GLY A 219 -8.81 -19.60 6.32
C GLY A 219 -9.04 -18.22 6.95
N PRO A 220 -9.12 -18.13 8.29
CA PRO A 220 -9.22 -16.86 9.01
C PRO A 220 -7.90 -16.07 9.03
N GLU A 221 -6.82 -16.61 8.43
CA GLU A 221 -5.56 -15.92 8.29
C GLU A 221 -5.70 -14.78 7.26
N LEU A 222 -4.98 -13.69 7.50
CA LEU A 222 -4.90 -12.56 6.60
C LEU A 222 -4.36 -13.02 5.23
N SER A 223 -4.93 -12.52 4.14
CA SER A 223 -4.44 -12.84 2.78
C SER A 223 -2.94 -12.53 2.67
N HIS A 224 -2.23 -13.38 1.93
CA HIS A 224 -0.80 -13.22 1.69
C HIS A 224 -0.49 -11.88 1.04
N MET A 225 -1.34 -11.42 0.13
CA MET A 225 -1.23 -10.15 -0.59
C MET A 225 -1.31 -8.98 0.39
N VAL A 226 -2.25 -9.01 1.33
CA VAL A 226 -2.38 -7.97 2.36
C VAL A 226 -1.12 -7.87 3.22
N GLU A 227 -0.57 -9.00 3.68
CA GLU A 227 0.69 -9.00 4.45
C GLU A 227 1.90 -8.62 3.58
N LEU A 228 1.93 -9.00 2.30
CA LEU A 228 2.98 -8.61 1.37
C LEU A 228 2.98 -7.10 1.15
N ILE A 229 1.81 -6.46 1.03
CA ILE A 229 1.69 -5.00 0.95
C ILE A 229 2.36 -4.35 2.17
N TYR A 230 2.20 -4.88 3.39
CA TYR A 230 2.91 -4.36 4.57
C TYR A 230 4.42 -4.41 4.41
N PHE A 231 4.96 -5.54 3.93
CA PHE A 231 6.39 -5.69 3.75
C PHE A 231 6.94 -4.91 2.56
N ILE A 232 6.12 -4.61 1.56
CA ILE A 232 6.48 -3.68 0.48
C ILE A 232 6.50 -2.25 1.03
N THR A 233 5.48 -1.82 1.76
CA THR A 233 5.45 -0.50 2.43
C THR A 233 6.65 -0.32 3.35
N ILE A 234 6.97 -1.30 4.21
CA ILE A 234 8.16 -1.24 5.08
C ILE A 234 9.45 -1.15 4.26
N HIS A 235 9.54 -1.89 3.16
CA HIS A 235 10.71 -1.83 2.28
C HIS A 235 10.83 -0.44 1.64
N LEU A 236 9.74 0.15 1.15
CA LEU A 236 9.71 1.52 0.62
C LEU A 236 10.17 2.54 1.68
N LEU A 237 9.74 2.40 2.94
CA LEU A 237 10.23 3.25 4.03
C LEU A 237 11.73 3.09 4.28
N ILE A 238 12.26 1.87 4.20
CA ILE A 238 13.71 1.63 4.36
C ILE A 238 14.50 2.34 3.26
N GLN A 239 13.98 2.41 2.04
CA GLN A 239 14.64 3.13 0.94
C GLN A 239 14.72 4.64 1.21
N GLN A 240 13.74 5.22 1.92
CA GLN A 240 13.69 6.65 2.29
C GLN A 240 14.16 6.92 3.72
N LYS A 241 14.89 5.98 4.33
CA LYS A 241 15.24 6.06 5.75
C LYS A 241 16.05 7.32 6.10
N VAL A 242 16.98 7.71 5.24
CA VAL A 242 17.83 8.89 5.48
C VAL A 242 16.96 10.13 5.60
N ASP A 243 16.05 10.32 4.65
CA ASP A 243 15.14 11.47 4.61
C ASP A 243 14.22 11.46 5.82
N ILE A 244 13.50 10.35 6.08
CA ILE A 244 12.60 10.20 7.24
C ILE A 244 13.27 10.57 8.56
N VAL A 245 14.52 10.13 8.77
CA VAL A 245 15.26 10.37 10.01
C VAL A 245 15.65 11.84 10.17
N SER A 246 15.96 12.49 9.05
CA SER A 246 16.41 13.90 9.02
C SER A 246 15.24 14.89 9.04
N SER A 247 14.05 14.48 8.60
CA SER A 247 12.86 15.32 8.52
C SER A 247 12.29 15.74 9.88
N ASP A 248 11.53 16.84 9.85
CA ASP A 248 10.55 17.19 10.87
C ASP A 248 9.17 16.57 10.54
N PHE A 249 8.13 16.94 11.29
CA PHE A 249 6.79 16.39 11.10
C PHE A 249 6.22 16.70 9.71
N SER A 250 6.31 17.96 9.26
CA SER A 250 5.69 18.43 8.02
C SER A 250 6.42 17.85 6.81
N ASP A 251 7.75 17.87 6.85
CA ASP A 251 8.59 17.31 5.79
C ASP A 251 8.38 15.81 5.66
N CYS A 252 8.30 15.08 6.78
CA CYS A 252 8.11 13.64 6.76
C CYS A 252 6.71 13.26 6.26
N LEU A 253 5.66 13.96 6.70
CA LEU A 253 4.31 13.75 6.20
C LEU A 253 4.25 14.04 4.69
N SER A 254 4.85 15.13 4.23
CA SER A 254 4.92 15.46 2.81
C SER A 254 5.65 14.39 2.00
N LEU A 255 6.79 13.90 2.49
CA LEU A 255 7.57 12.81 1.89
C LEU A 255 6.74 11.52 1.75
N LEU A 256 5.97 11.17 2.79
CA LEU A 256 5.14 9.96 2.77
C LEU A 256 3.93 10.13 1.84
N LEU A 257 3.32 11.32 1.81
CA LEU A 257 2.21 11.61 0.91
C LEU A 257 2.65 11.77 -0.56
N HIS A 258 3.93 12.03 -0.82
CA HIS A 258 4.51 12.17 -2.16
C HIS A 258 5.79 11.35 -2.26
N TYR A 259 5.64 10.02 -2.12
CA TYR A 259 6.78 9.11 -2.09
C TYR A 259 7.66 9.27 -3.35
N PRO A 260 8.97 9.52 -3.20
CA PRO A 260 9.84 9.77 -4.34
C PRO A 260 10.22 8.46 -5.03
N ILE A 261 9.71 8.27 -6.24
CA ILE A 261 10.06 7.13 -7.11
C ILE A 261 11.14 7.56 -8.11
N PRO A 262 12.16 6.71 -8.35
CA PRO A 262 13.12 6.95 -9.42
C PRO A 262 12.41 7.01 -10.79
N LYS A 263 12.76 7.99 -11.62
CA LYS A 263 12.37 7.96 -13.03
C LYS A 263 13.12 6.83 -13.73
N PHE A 264 12.41 5.95 -14.43
CA PHE A 264 13.00 4.82 -15.15
C PHE A 264 13.25 5.19 -16.61
N PRO A 265 14.52 5.31 -17.06
CA PRO A 265 14.84 5.61 -18.46
C PRO A 265 14.47 4.49 -19.45
N SER A 266 14.31 3.25 -18.96
CA SER A 266 13.96 2.10 -19.80
C SER A 266 13.07 1.09 -19.07
N PRO A 267 12.25 0.32 -19.80
CA PRO A 267 11.39 -0.73 -19.22
C PRO A 267 12.17 -1.75 -18.38
N THR A 268 13.36 -2.14 -18.81
CA THR A 268 14.20 -3.10 -18.08
C THR A 268 14.63 -2.58 -16.69
N GLN A 269 14.86 -1.27 -16.55
CA GLN A 269 15.20 -0.69 -15.24
C GLN A 269 14.00 -0.66 -14.31
N ARG A 270 12.82 -0.35 -14.84
CA ARG A 270 11.53 -0.44 -14.13
C ARG A 270 11.27 -1.85 -13.64
N GLU A 271 11.35 -2.84 -14.53
CA GLU A 271 11.19 -4.25 -14.17
C GLU A 271 12.19 -4.69 -13.11
N ALA A 272 13.47 -4.32 -13.25
CA ALA A 272 14.50 -4.62 -12.28
C ALA A 272 14.19 -4.00 -10.90
N PHE A 273 13.69 -2.77 -10.85
CA PHE A 273 13.23 -2.13 -9.61
C PHE A 273 12.10 -2.92 -8.96
N VAL A 274 11.02 -3.21 -9.70
CA VAL A 274 9.86 -3.95 -9.19
C VAL A 274 10.25 -5.37 -8.74
N ASN A 275 11.09 -6.05 -9.52
CA ASN A 275 11.63 -7.37 -9.17
C ASN A 275 12.40 -7.34 -7.84
N ASN A 276 13.29 -6.37 -7.67
CA ASN A 276 14.05 -6.21 -6.44
C ASN A 276 13.17 -5.86 -5.24
N LEU A 277 12.23 -4.91 -5.43
CA LEU A 277 11.26 -4.49 -4.43
C LEU A 277 10.47 -5.69 -3.92
N PHE A 278 9.82 -6.41 -4.84
CA PHE A 278 8.99 -7.56 -4.54
C PHE A 278 9.78 -8.71 -3.91
N HIS A 279 10.93 -9.07 -4.46
CA HIS A 279 11.73 -10.19 -3.96
C HIS A 279 12.28 -9.96 -2.54
N ASP A 280 12.74 -8.75 -2.23
CA ASP A 280 13.18 -8.42 -0.88
C ASP A 280 12.01 -8.39 0.12
N SER A 281 10.84 -7.89 -0.29
CA SER A 281 9.62 -7.91 0.52
C SER A 281 9.08 -9.33 0.73
N LEU A 282 9.16 -10.20 -0.27
CA LEU A 282 8.82 -11.62 -0.15
C LEU A 282 9.76 -12.35 0.84
N LYS A 283 11.04 -11.95 0.89
CA LYS A 283 11.99 -12.45 1.88
C LYS A 283 11.70 -11.97 3.30
N LEU A 284 11.15 -10.77 3.50
CA LEU A 284 10.61 -10.33 4.78
C LEU A 284 9.37 -11.15 5.15
N PHE A 285 8.42 -11.28 4.23
CA PHE A 285 7.19 -12.05 4.40
C PHE A 285 7.43 -13.51 4.79
N SER A 286 8.38 -14.19 4.15
CA SER A 286 8.76 -15.57 4.52
C SER A 286 9.31 -15.70 5.95
N LYS A 287 9.78 -14.60 6.55
CA LYS A 287 10.35 -14.55 7.91
C LYS A 287 9.39 -13.95 8.94
N ARG A 288 8.16 -13.58 8.55
CA ARG A 288 7.18 -12.87 9.40
C ARG A 288 6.86 -13.53 10.74
N ARG A 289 7.01 -14.87 10.83
CA ARG A 289 6.77 -15.67 12.05
C ARG A 289 8.00 -15.77 12.97
N HIS A 290 9.14 -15.17 12.61
CA HIS A 290 10.41 -15.27 13.33
C HIS A 290 11.03 -13.89 13.56
N ASP A 291 10.70 -13.26 14.68
CA ASP A 291 11.09 -11.87 15.00
C ASP A 291 12.60 -11.59 14.83
N ILE A 292 13.45 -12.50 15.29
CA ILE A 292 14.92 -12.35 15.15
C ILE A 292 15.34 -12.36 13.67
N LYS A 293 14.83 -13.32 12.88
CA LYS A 293 15.16 -13.41 11.45
C LYS A 293 14.61 -12.21 10.67
N LEU A 294 13.46 -11.69 11.09
CA LEU A 294 12.85 -10.51 10.50
C LEU A 294 13.70 -9.27 10.74
N TYR A 295 14.14 -9.06 11.99
CA TYR A 295 15.08 -7.99 12.36
C TYR A 295 16.41 -8.11 11.61
N GLU A 296 17.03 -9.30 11.61
CA GLU A 296 18.30 -9.54 10.90
C GLU A 296 18.18 -9.21 9.40
N TYR A 297 17.06 -9.56 8.77
CA TYR A 297 16.82 -9.23 7.36
C TYR A 297 16.58 -7.73 7.16
N GLY A 298 15.85 -7.07 8.06
CA GLY A 298 15.70 -5.61 8.08
C GLY A 298 17.04 -4.86 8.15
N VAL A 299 17.97 -5.34 8.99
CA VAL A 299 19.35 -4.82 9.06
C VAL A 299 20.10 -5.04 7.73
N ARG A 300 19.90 -6.19 7.07
CA ARG A 300 20.50 -6.44 5.75
C ARG A 300 19.95 -5.51 4.67
N LEU A 301 18.65 -5.25 4.66
CA LEU A 301 18.04 -4.28 3.73
C LEU A 301 18.56 -2.88 4.00
N ASN A 302 18.66 -2.49 5.27
CA ASN A 302 19.28 -1.22 5.65
C ASN A 302 20.70 -1.07 5.11
N ASN A 303 21.55 -2.09 5.25
CA ASN A 303 22.91 -2.04 4.71
C ASN A 303 22.94 -2.02 3.18
N LYS A 304 21.93 -2.61 2.52
CA LYS A 304 21.80 -2.61 1.06
C LYS A 304 21.40 -1.23 0.52
N TYR A 305 20.39 -0.60 1.11
CA TYR A 305 19.81 0.65 0.61
C TYR A 305 20.40 1.91 1.27
N ASN A 306 20.98 1.79 2.47
CA ASN A 306 21.55 2.89 3.26
C ASN A 306 22.98 2.57 3.75
N PRO A 307 23.93 2.18 2.88
CA PRO A 307 25.26 1.70 3.29
C PRO A 307 26.10 2.73 4.07
N GLY A 308 25.83 4.02 3.90
CA GLY A 308 26.55 5.11 4.57
C GLY A 308 25.96 5.54 5.92
N LEU A 309 24.78 5.04 6.31
CA LEU A 309 24.07 5.52 7.48
C LEU A 309 24.61 4.86 8.77
N LYS A 310 25.50 5.55 9.49
CA LYS A 310 25.98 5.13 10.82
C LYS A 310 25.15 5.79 11.92
N ILE A 311 24.17 5.06 12.46
CA ILE A 311 23.39 5.54 13.60
C ILE A 311 24.18 5.24 14.88
N SER A 312 24.82 6.26 15.45
CA SER A 312 25.40 6.19 16.80
C SER A 312 24.35 6.56 17.83
N ILE A 313 23.91 5.61 18.64
CA ILE A 313 23.01 5.89 19.77
C ILE A 313 23.90 6.28 20.95
N THR A 314 24.17 7.58 21.10
CA THR A 314 24.83 8.09 22.32
C THR A 314 23.79 8.11 23.44
N TYR A 315 23.85 7.13 24.34
CA TYR A 315 23.09 7.15 25.57
C TYR A 315 23.72 8.19 26.50
N ARG A 316 23.08 9.35 26.68
CA ARG A 316 23.36 10.18 27.86
C ARG A 316 22.76 9.47 29.06
N SER A 317 23.59 8.98 29.97
CA SER A 317 23.10 8.49 31.26
C SER A 317 22.51 9.67 32.02
N SER A 318 21.40 9.42 32.71
CA SER A 318 20.73 10.41 33.57
C SER A 318 21.55 10.84 34.80
N SER A 319 22.84 10.47 34.87
CA SER A 319 23.78 10.84 35.92
C SER A 319 24.59 12.10 35.63
N GLU A 320 24.52 12.66 34.41
CA GLU A 320 25.30 13.85 34.02
C GLU A 320 24.46 15.15 33.90
N LEU A 321 23.23 15.13 34.41
CA LEU A 321 22.32 16.30 34.37
C LEU A 321 22.56 17.33 35.47
N SER A 322 23.59 17.19 36.31
CA SER A 322 23.80 18.13 37.43
C SER A 322 24.86 19.22 37.23
N ASP A 323 25.71 19.19 36.20
CA ASP A 323 26.88 20.12 36.18
C ASP A 323 27.23 20.81 34.85
N SER A 324 26.30 20.92 33.90
CA SER A 324 26.60 21.65 32.64
C SER A 324 25.47 22.58 32.16
N ALA A 325 24.78 23.22 33.10
CA ALA A 325 24.03 24.44 32.82
C ALA A 325 24.93 25.68 32.99
N ARG A 326 26.01 25.77 32.23
CA ARG A 326 26.79 27.00 31.98
C ARG A 326 27.87 26.74 30.93
N SER A 327 27.88 27.58 29.89
CA SER A 327 28.74 27.53 28.68
C SER A 327 28.27 26.50 27.64
N SER A 328 28.06 26.80 26.36
CA SER A 328 28.50 27.93 25.55
C SER A 328 27.61 28.06 24.31
N ILE A 329 27.25 29.29 24.00
CA ILE A 329 27.12 29.77 22.62
C ILE A 329 28.52 29.68 21.98
N ASP A 330 28.56 29.48 20.66
CA ASP A 330 29.74 29.26 19.79
C ASP A 330 30.22 27.79 19.80
N SER A 331 30.34 27.07 18.69
CA SER A 331 30.80 27.48 17.37
C SER A 331 30.58 26.34 16.37
N ILE A 332 29.91 26.68 15.25
CA ILE A 332 30.00 25.92 14.00
C ILE A 332 31.33 26.35 13.37
N ASN A 333 32.34 25.47 13.37
CA ASN A 333 33.41 25.39 12.37
C ASN A 333 34.55 24.50 12.91
N SER A 334 34.70 23.30 12.34
CA SER A 334 36.02 22.69 12.10
C SER A 334 35.82 21.30 11.48
N PHE A 335 35.70 21.24 10.16
CA PHE A 335 36.13 20.08 9.39
C PHE A 335 37.64 20.17 9.21
N ASN A 336 38.40 19.27 9.85
CA ASN A 336 39.45 18.46 9.22
C ASN A 336 40.39 17.76 10.22
N ASN A 337 40.74 16.53 9.83
CA ASN A 337 42.03 15.85 9.98
C ASN A 337 42.34 14.84 11.12
N PHE A 338 42.56 13.59 10.66
CA PHE A 338 43.46 12.49 11.11
C PHE A 338 43.18 11.84 12.50
N SER A 339 43.36 10.52 12.74
CA SER A 339 44.31 9.54 12.20
C SER A 339 43.84 8.08 12.45
N VAL A 340 44.51 7.14 11.78
CA VAL A 340 44.37 5.67 11.86
C VAL A 340 45.12 5.10 13.06
N THR A 341 44.49 4.23 13.88
CA THR A 341 45.20 3.14 14.59
C THR A 341 44.30 1.97 15.03
N SER A 342 44.90 0.77 14.94
CA SER A 342 44.57 -0.55 15.50
C SER A 342 43.25 -1.26 15.13
N ARG A 343 43.35 -2.09 14.09
CA ARG A 343 42.54 -3.31 13.90
C ARG A 343 42.99 -4.38 14.92
N ARG A 344 42.22 -4.58 15.99
CA ARG A 344 42.12 -5.85 16.74
C ARG A 344 40.72 -5.92 17.37
N ASP A 345 40.05 -7.07 17.21
CA ASP A 345 38.82 -7.51 17.88
C ASP A 345 37.43 -7.00 17.43
N SER A 346 37.20 -6.80 16.12
CA SER A 346 35.87 -6.40 15.60
C SER A 346 34.80 -7.51 15.58
N ASN A 347 35.18 -8.80 15.64
CA ASN A 347 34.24 -9.91 15.47
C ASN A 347 33.64 -10.41 16.80
N THR A 348 34.41 -10.37 17.88
CA THR A 348 33.96 -10.70 19.24
C THR A 348 33.02 -9.63 19.77
N GLU A 349 33.37 -8.35 19.57
CA GLU A 349 32.56 -7.21 20.00
C GLU A 349 31.21 -7.14 19.28
N ARG A 350 31.17 -7.47 17.98
CA ARG A 350 29.92 -7.56 17.20
C ARG A 350 29.04 -8.72 17.66
N ALA A 351 29.63 -9.87 18.01
CA ALA A 351 28.89 -11.02 18.52
C ALA A 351 28.32 -10.77 19.92
N GLU A 352 29.07 -10.10 20.78
CA GLU A 352 28.62 -9.69 22.11
C GLU A 352 27.52 -8.63 22.04
N LYS A 353 27.65 -7.65 21.14
CA LYS A 353 26.62 -6.64 20.89
C LYS A 353 25.31 -7.25 20.39
N MET A 354 25.37 -8.21 19.47
CA MET A 354 24.18 -8.94 19.01
C MET A 354 23.54 -9.80 20.11
N ARG A 355 24.35 -10.47 20.95
CA ARG A 355 23.84 -11.24 22.10
C ARG A 355 23.16 -10.33 23.12
N PHE A 356 23.72 -9.15 23.36
CA PHE A 356 23.16 -8.16 24.28
C PHE A 356 21.84 -7.57 23.75
N GLU A 357 21.78 -7.19 22.47
CA GLU A 357 20.56 -6.71 21.82
C GLU A 357 19.45 -7.76 21.82
N LYS A 358 19.79 -9.03 21.52
CA LYS A 358 18.85 -10.16 21.59
C LYS A 358 18.25 -10.32 23.00
N LYS A 359 19.09 -10.31 24.04
CA LYS A 359 18.65 -10.43 25.44
C LYS A 359 17.74 -9.26 25.86
N ARG A 360 18.01 -8.05 25.34
CA ARG A 360 17.20 -6.86 25.61
C ARG A 360 15.84 -6.89 24.90
N LEU A 361 15.80 -7.43 23.67
CA LEU A 361 14.54 -7.66 22.95
C LEU A 361 13.66 -8.68 23.71
N GLU A 362 14.25 -9.78 24.17
CA GLU A 362 13.56 -10.78 24.99
C GLU A 362 12.98 -10.16 26.28
N MET A 363 13.74 -9.29 26.96
CA MET A 363 13.26 -8.59 28.16
C MET A 363 12.10 -7.62 27.87
N ARG A 364 12.13 -6.91 26.74
CA ARG A 364 11.03 -6.01 26.34
C ARG A 364 9.77 -6.77 25.97
N LEU A 365 9.91 -7.87 25.23
CA LEU A 365 8.80 -8.76 24.89
C LEU A 365 8.19 -9.37 26.16
N LYS A 366 9.03 -9.79 27.12
CA LYS A 366 8.57 -10.29 28.41
C LYS A 366 7.84 -9.23 29.23
N LYS A 367 8.32 -7.98 29.23
CA LYS A 367 7.65 -6.86 29.91
C LYS A 367 6.31 -6.50 29.25
N LYS A 368 6.24 -6.52 27.91
CA LYS A 368 4.99 -6.28 27.16
C LYS A 368 3.98 -7.41 27.38
N ALA A 369 4.43 -8.67 27.41
CA ALA A 369 3.59 -9.81 27.75
C ALA A 369 3.07 -9.76 29.19
N GLN A 370 3.89 -9.32 30.15
CA GLN A 370 3.46 -9.13 31.54
C GLN A 370 2.42 -8.01 31.71
N LEU A 371 2.49 -6.96 30.88
CA LEU A 371 1.49 -5.89 30.86
C LEU A 371 0.16 -6.34 30.24
N MET A 372 0.15 -7.36 29.38
CA MET A 372 -1.06 -7.95 28.80
C MET A 372 -1.73 -9.00 29.71
N ILE A 373 -1.07 -9.45 30.79
CA ILE A 373 -1.55 -10.52 31.69
C ILE A 373 -2.04 -9.97 33.05
N LYS A 374 -1.89 -8.66 33.31
CA LYS A 374 -2.55 -8.04 34.47
C LYS A 374 -3.94 -7.55 34.05
N PRO A 375 -5.02 -7.96 34.75
CA PRO A 375 -6.39 -7.57 34.42
C PRO A 375 -6.62 -6.07 34.57
#